data_AF-A0A1D1V1Y1-F1
#
_entry.id   AF-A0A1D1V1Y1-F1
#
_cell.length_a   1.000
_cell.length_b   1.000
_cell.length_c   1.000
_cell.angle_alpha   90.00
_cell.angle_beta   90.00
_cell.angle_gamma   90.00
#
_symmetry.space_group_name_H-M   'P 1'
#
loop_
_entity.id
_entity.type
_entity.pdbx_description
1 polymer ?
#
loop_
_entity_poly.entity_id
_entity_poly.type
_entity_poly.pdbx_seq_one_letter_code
_entity_poly.pdbx_strand_id
1 'polypeptide(L)'
;MNGLDMRSLGEDLFRAFQTAPVPVQSKPVWTRIAEEMVSNKSSWTALQLLLPQFETILRIVFARVNKQEFRVLTAEQDEFFTTFDEILAVNVGSEENGIRSVLGDKYLIFLLDLLIYPKGPRIRHRISHGEVDEQHCPIYLINAVIVAVIGVLAKVSSHEQSSSLDRIIQHYEPQFHPVDELRRKYQSFLSSLRTLEAWPTIAGYSRSIRTEEAFSAAFCAVDNGAGSSWFAMLGNTLRDCPFESLYRPASECPVTKLIHSIIDNADLSVVNIGEFLRIRHSTYVKDGSIPRQSESNYLSLIQLLPPLIQAWMETFLQTLWLFQRVQREPDHPEMARFLTWLRKTLQVWQNVGKLSASYRNDWPKVLSWLARLSPPPTRQFAQFDRSIRWNRRQEKAQGKS
;
A
#
# COMPACT_ATOMS: atom_id res chain seq x y z
N MET A 1 -13.12 7.48 -12.61
CA MET A 1 -12.74 8.91 -12.49
C MET A 1 -12.22 9.48 -13.80
N ASN A 2 -11.32 8.77 -14.50
CA ASN A 2 -10.98 9.10 -15.89
C ASN A 2 -12.17 8.83 -16.81
N GLY A 3 -12.47 9.76 -17.73
CA GLY A 3 -13.54 9.62 -18.73
C GLY A 3 -14.95 9.95 -18.25
N LEU A 4 -15.12 10.54 -17.06
CA LEU A 4 -16.42 11.09 -16.66
C LEU A 4 -16.66 12.42 -17.39
N ASP A 5 -17.86 12.55 -17.94
CA ASP A 5 -18.30 13.76 -18.65
C ASP A 5 -18.76 14.83 -17.65
N MET A 6 -18.18 16.03 -17.76
CA MET A 6 -18.42 17.15 -16.84
C MET A 6 -19.87 17.64 -16.92
N ARG A 7 -20.48 17.58 -18.11
CA ARG A 7 -21.86 18.00 -18.30
C ARG A 7 -22.82 17.06 -17.57
N SER A 8 -22.67 15.74 -17.75
CA SER A 8 -23.44 14.76 -16.98
C SER A 8 -23.29 14.95 -15.47
N LEU A 9 -22.07 15.18 -14.98
CA LEU A 9 -21.82 15.43 -13.56
C LEU A 9 -22.50 16.72 -13.07
N GLY A 10 -22.60 17.75 -13.91
CA GLY A 10 -23.30 18.99 -13.57
C GLY A 10 -24.80 18.80 -13.41
N GLU A 11 -25.42 17.99 -14.27
CA GLU A 11 -26.84 17.61 -14.17
C GLU A 11 -27.11 16.79 -12.90
N ASP A 12 -26.24 15.83 -12.60
CA ASP A 12 -26.35 15.01 -11.38
C ASP A 12 -26.16 15.85 -10.11
N LEU A 13 -25.20 16.78 -10.12
CA LEU A 13 -25.01 17.74 -9.03
C LEU A 13 -26.26 18.59 -8.82
N PHE A 14 -26.82 19.12 -9.91
CA PHE A 14 -28.04 19.93 -9.85
C PHE A 14 -29.18 19.18 -9.18
N ARG A 15 -29.42 17.92 -9.55
CA ARG A 15 -30.46 17.08 -8.93
C ARG A 15 -30.16 16.80 -7.46
N ALA A 16 -28.92 16.48 -7.12
CA ALA A 16 -28.52 16.07 -5.78
C ALA A 16 -28.71 17.17 -4.73
N PHE A 17 -28.32 18.42 -5.03
CA PHE A 17 -28.38 19.49 -4.02
C PHE A 17 -29.81 19.99 -3.75
N GLN A 18 -30.78 19.71 -4.63
CA GLN A 18 -32.17 20.14 -4.44
C GLN A 18 -32.87 19.41 -3.28
N THR A 19 -32.51 18.15 -3.06
CA THR A 19 -33.11 17.28 -2.03
C THR A 19 -32.27 17.16 -0.77
N ALA A 20 -31.00 17.56 -0.84
CA ALA A 20 -30.06 17.53 0.28
C ALA A 20 -30.30 18.68 1.27
N PRO A 21 -29.82 18.58 2.53
CA PRO A 21 -29.92 19.62 3.55
C PRO A 21 -28.93 20.79 3.29
N VAL A 22 -28.94 21.32 2.07
CA VAL A 22 -28.12 22.46 1.64
C VAL A 22 -28.75 23.76 2.16
N PRO A 23 -27.99 24.66 2.81
CA PRO A 23 -28.51 25.94 3.29
C PRO A 23 -29.18 26.75 2.17
N VAL A 24 -30.36 27.28 2.42
CA VAL A 24 -31.15 28.01 1.41
C VAL A 24 -30.37 29.17 0.80
N GLN A 25 -29.60 29.89 1.62
CA GLN A 25 -28.78 31.02 1.16
C GLN A 25 -27.63 30.59 0.23
N SER A 26 -27.19 29.34 0.34
CA SER A 26 -26.12 28.80 -0.51
C SER A 26 -26.61 28.27 -1.85
N LYS A 27 -27.91 27.94 -1.98
CA LYS A 27 -28.48 27.35 -3.21
C LYS A 27 -28.14 28.11 -4.50
N PRO A 28 -28.13 29.46 -4.56
CA PRO A 28 -27.71 30.18 -5.76
C PRO A 28 -26.28 29.85 -6.21
N VAL A 29 -25.36 29.65 -5.26
CA VAL A 29 -23.97 29.26 -5.56
C VAL A 29 -23.93 27.84 -6.13
N TRP A 30 -24.67 26.90 -5.56
CA TRP A 30 -24.80 25.53 -6.08
C TRP A 30 -25.38 25.49 -7.50
N THR A 31 -26.43 26.28 -7.76
CA THR A 31 -26.98 26.44 -9.11
C THR A 31 -25.91 26.94 -10.08
N ARG A 32 -25.15 27.98 -9.69
CA ARG A 32 -24.09 28.51 -10.54
C ARG A 32 -23.00 27.47 -10.83
N ILE A 33 -22.58 26.70 -9.82
CA ILE A 33 -21.60 25.62 -10.00
C ILE A 33 -22.11 24.63 -11.05
N ALA A 34 -23.35 24.14 -10.90
CA ALA A 34 -23.93 23.20 -11.86
C ALA A 34 -24.02 23.78 -13.28
N GLU A 35 -24.41 25.06 -13.43
CA GLU A 35 -24.45 25.75 -14.72
C GLU A 35 -23.07 25.85 -15.39
N GLU A 36 -22.02 26.18 -14.63
CA GLU A 36 -20.64 26.24 -15.15
C GLU A 36 -20.17 24.87 -15.65
N MET A 37 -20.54 23.80 -14.94
CA MET A 37 -20.23 22.42 -15.31
C MET A 37 -20.99 21.97 -16.56
N VAL A 38 -22.31 22.21 -16.62
CA VAL A 38 -23.16 21.84 -17.77
C VAL A 38 -22.77 22.62 -19.02
N SER A 39 -22.41 23.89 -18.87
CA SER A 39 -21.94 24.74 -19.96
C SER A 39 -20.50 24.43 -20.38
N ASN A 40 -19.80 23.54 -19.66
CA ASN A 40 -18.39 23.19 -19.83
C ASN A 40 -17.46 24.41 -19.92
N LYS A 41 -17.74 25.44 -19.12
CA LYS A 41 -17.04 26.74 -19.18
C LYS A 41 -15.70 26.70 -18.46
N SER A 42 -15.68 26.21 -17.22
CA SER A 42 -14.44 25.96 -16.48
C SER A 42 -14.67 24.95 -15.35
N SER A 43 -14.02 23.79 -15.46
CA SER A 43 -14.00 22.77 -14.40
C SER A 43 -13.24 23.24 -13.16
N TRP A 44 -12.29 24.16 -13.33
CA TRP A 44 -11.51 24.74 -12.25
C TRP A 44 -12.34 25.70 -11.40
N THR A 45 -13.05 26.63 -12.03
CA THR A 45 -13.97 27.55 -11.32
C THR A 45 -15.04 26.77 -10.56
N ALA A 46 -15.60 25.72 -11.18
CA ALA A 46 -16.54 24.83 -10.52
C ALA A 46 -15.92 24.19 -9.26
N LEU A 47 -14.68 23.66 -9.35
CA LEU A 47 -13.98 23.10 -8.19
C LEU A 47 -13.75 24.12 -7.07
N GLN A 48 -13.29 25.32 -7.40
CA GLN A 48 -12.98 26.37 -6.42
C GLN A 48 -14.24 26.78 -5.65
N LEU A 49 -15.37 26.90 -6.33
CA LEU A 49 -16.65 27.23 -5.73
C LEU A 49 -17.24 26.05 -4.94
N LEU A 50 -17.02 24.81 -5.39
CA LEU A 50 -17.58 23.61 -4.79
C LEU A 50 -16.91 23.21 -3.48
N LEU A 51 -15.60 23.42 -3.32
CA LEU A 51 -14.86 22.97 -2.13
C LEU A 51 -15.37 23.60 -0.81
N PRO A 52 -15.59 24.93 -0.70
CA PRO A 52 -16.17 25.54 0.50
C PRO A 52 -17.59 25.03 0.79
N GLN A 53 -18.37 24.79 -0.27
CA GLN A 53 -19.72 24.26 -0.15
C GLN A 53 -19.69 22.82 0.36
N PHE A 54 -18.75 22.02 -0.12
CA PHE A 54 -18.56 20.65 0.35
C PHE A 54 -18.19 20.59 1.82
N GLU A 55 -17.23 21.44 2.25
CA GLU A 55 -16.83 21.58 3.64
C GLU A 55 -18.04 21.92 4.54
N THR A 56 -18.87 22.86 4.08
CA THR A 56 -20.10 23.26 4.78
C THR A 56 -21.07 22.09 4.94
N ILE A 57 -21.31 21.30 3.88
CA ILE A 57 -22.20 20.13 3.95
C ILE A 57 -21.66 19.07 4.91
N LEU A 58 -20.38 18.75 4.84
CA LEU A 58 -19.76 17.79 5.75
C LEU A 58 -19.85 18.26 7.21
N ARG A 59 -19.67 19.55 7.48
CA ARG A 59 -19.83 20.14 8.82
C ARG A 59 -21.28 20.05 9.33
N ILE A 60 -22.28 20.35 8.48
CA ILE A 60 -23.70 20.22 8.83
C ILE A 60 -24.03 18.77 9.21
N VAL A 61 -23.57 17.81 8.40
CA VAL A 61 -23.80 16.38 8.64
C VAL A 61 -23.14 15.96 9.95
N PHE A 62 -21.86 16.29 10.12
CA PHE A 62 -21.09 16.01 11.34
C PHE A 62 -21.77 16.55 12.60
N ALA A 63 -22.16 17.82 12.60
CA ALA A 63 -22.81 18.46 13.74
C ALA A 63 -24.15 17.78 14.08
N ARG A 64 -24.95 17.44 13.06
CA ARG A 64 -26.24 16.78 13.24
C ARG A 64 -26.09 15.37 13.82
N VAL A 65 -25.23 14.54 13.24
CA VAL A 65 -25.10 13.13 13.64
C VAL A 65 -24.45 12.96 15.02
N ASN A 66 -23.59 13.91 15.41
CA ASN A 66 -22.94 13.92 16.72
C ASN A 66 -23.68 14.80 17.76
N LYS A 67 -24.86 15.36 17.42
CA LYS A 67 -25.64 16.24 18.30
C LYS A 67 -24.85 17.47 18.81
N GLN A 68 -23.96 18.00 17.97
CA GLN A 68 -23.12 19.18 18.24
C GLN A 68 -23.56 20.36 17.37
N GLU A 69 -24.82 20.79 17.49
CA GLU A 69 -25.42 21.80 16.61
C GLU A 69 -24.67 23.15 16.61
N PHE A 70 -24.04 23.50 17.73
CA PHE A 70 -23.20 24.71 17.85
C PHE A 70 -22.03 24.71 16.85
N ARG A 71 -21.50 23.53 16.49
CA ARG A 71 -20.35 23.38 15.58
C ARG A 71 -20.64 23.66 14.10
N VAL A 72 -21.88 23.94 13.73
CA VAL A 72 -22.22 24.38 12.37
C VAL A 72 -21.72 25.82 12.12
N LEU A 73 -21.74 26.66 13.16
CA LEU A 73 -21.51 28.11 13.08
C LEU A 73 -20.28 28.60 13.85
N THR A 74 -19.57 27.74 14.59
CA THR A 74 -18.43 28.12 15.42
C THR A 74 -17.19 28.43 14.58
N ALA A 75 -17.05 29.71 14.24
CA ALA A 75 -15.77 30.39 14.32
C ALA A 75 -15.81 31.25 15.60
N GLU A 76 -15.80 30.63 16.77
CA GLU A 76 -15.55 31.38 18.01
C GLU A 76 -14.06 31.70 18.08
N GLN A 77 -13.69 32.87 18.60
CA GLN A 77 -12.31 33.36 18.60
C GLN A 77 -11.32 32.42 19.34
N ASP A 78 -11.85 31.51 20.17
CA ASP A 78 -11.10 30.64 21.07
C ASP A 78 -11.28 29.13 20.80
N GLU A 79 -12.18 28.73 19.88
CA GLU A 79 -12.36 27.33 19.46
C GLU A 79 -11.91 27.14 18.00
N PHE A 80 -10.99 26.20 17.77
CA PHE A 80 -10.50 25.85 16.44
C PHE A 80 -11.67 25.57 15.47
N PHE A 81 -11.61 26.11 14.26
CA PHE A 81 -12.53 25.75 13.18
C PHE A 81 -12.64 24.23 13.06
N THR A 82 -13.87 23.68 13.00
CA THR A 82 -14.04 22.23 12.80
C THR A 82 -13.41 21.82 11.47
N THR A 83 -12.27 21.15 11.55
CA THR A 83 -11.43 20.74 10.41
C THR A 83 -11.93 19.45 9.78
N PHE A 84 -11.45 19.12 8.57
CA PHE A 84 -11.73 17.80 8.00
C PHE A 84 -11.16 16.66 8.84
N ASP A 85 -10.03 16.86 9.53
CA ASP A 85 -9.45 15.89 10.43
C ASP A 85 -10.40 15.55 11.58
N GLU A 86 -11.08 16.55 12.15
CA GLU A 86 -12.10 16.35 13.19
C GLU A 86 -13.39 15.74 12.62
N ILE A 87 -13.88 16.26 11.49
CA ILE A 87 -15.11 15.78 10.85
C ILE A 87 -15.00 14.29 10.51
N LEU A 88 -13.86 13.86 10.00
CA LEU A 88 -13.61 12.50 9.53
C LEU A 88 -12.93 11.62 10.59
N ALA A 89 -12.71 12.11 11.81
CA ALA A 89 -12.10 11.34 12.90
C ALA A 89 -12.95 10.12 13.28
N VAL A 90 -12.30 9.12 13.88
CA VAL A 90 -12.96 7.91 14.40
C VAL A 90 -13.94 8.24 15.54
N ASN A 91 -13.53 9.16 16.44
CA ASN A 91 -14.28 9.52 17.64
C ASN A 91 -14.41 11.03 17.73
N VAL A 92 -15.50 11.47 18.36
CA VAL A 92 -15.72 12.86 18.79
C VAL A 92 -15.71 12.87 20.31
N GLY A 93 -14.58 13.28 20.89
CA GLY A 93 -14.34 13.12 22.33
C GLY A 93 -14.21 11.64 22.70
N SER A 94 -15.17 11.13 23.47
CA SER A 94 -15.20 9.72 23.92
C SER A 94 -16.18 8.83 23.15
N GLU A 95 -17.00 9.43 22.28
CA GLU A 95 -18.04 8.73 21.53
C GLU A 95 -17.57 8.45 20.09
N GLU A 96 -18.06 7.36 19.49
CA GLU A 96 -17.84 7.07 18.07
C GLU A 96 -18.48 8.16 17.21
N ASN A 97 -17.75 8.59 16.18
CA ASN A 97 -18.25 9.61 15.26
C ASN A 97 -19.40 9.06 14.40
N GLY A 98 -20.59 9.63 14.55
CA GLY A 98 -21.79 9.25 13.82
C GLY A 98 -21.69 9.42 12.29
N ILE A 99 -20.67 10.12 11.78
CA ILE A 99 -20.50 10.28 10.32
C ILE A 99 -20.28 8.95 9.60
N ARG A 100 -19.69 7.96 10.30
CA ARG A 100 -19.42 6.64 9.75
C ARG A 100 -20.69 5.88 9.38
N SER A 101 -21.74 5.98 10.21
CA SER A 101 -23.01 5.30 9.94
C SER A 101 -23.76 5.91 8.76
N VAL A 102 -23.57 7.21 8.50
CA VAL A 102 -24.21 7.92 7.38
C VAL A 102 -23.49 7.69 6.06
N LEU A 103 -22.16 7.84 6.04
CA LEU A 103 -21.39 7.77 4.80
C LEU A 103 -20.96 6.33 4.44
N GLY A 104 -20.66 5.53 5.47
CA GLY A 104 -20.08 4.20 5.31
C GLY A 104 -18.58 4.21 5.02
N ASP A 105 -17.94 3.06 5.23
CA ASP A 105 -16.49 2.91 5.24
C ASP A 105 -15.83 3.28 3.91
N LYS A 106 -16.46 2.93 2.78
CA LYS A 106 -15.92 3.23 1.43
C LYS A 106 -15.85 4.72 1.14
N TYR A 107 -16.87 5.47 1.55
CA TYR A 107 -16.85 6.93 1.42
C TYR A 107 -15.80 7.55 2.34
N LEU A 108 -15.72 7.12 3.60
CA LEU A 108 -14.72 7.64 4.52
C LEU A 108 -13.30 7.43 4.02
N ILE A 109 -12.98 6.22 3.56
CA ILE A 109 -11.68 5.90 2.95
C ILE A 109 -11.40 6.83 1.76
N PHE A 110 -12.37 7.00 0.86
CA PHE A 110 -12.23 7.86 -0.31
C PHE A 110 -11.99 9.33 0.06
N LEU A 111 -12.71 9.85 1.07
CA LEU A 111 -12.55 11.22 1.57
C LEU A 111 -11.22 11.43 2.28
N LEU A 112 -10.77 10.45 3.09
CA LEU A 112 -9.47 10.50 3.76
C LEU A 112 -8.33 10.57 2.75
N ASP A 113 -8.39 9.76 1.69
CA ASP A 113 -7.42 9.82 0.58
C ASP A 113 -7.44 11.19 -0.11
N LEU A 114 -8.61 11.70 -0.46
CA LEU A 114 -8.78 12.93 -1.23
C LEU A 114 -8.40 14.21 -0.46
N LEU A 115 -8.73 14.26 0.84
CA LEU A 115 -8.69 15.49 1.64
C LEU A 115 -7.61 15.49 2.73
N ILE A 116 -7.28 14.34 3.32
CA ILE A 116 -6.50 14.26 4.56
C ILE A 116 -5.08 13.74 4.34
N TYR A 117 -4.91 12.56 3.75
CA TYR A 117 -3.64 11.83 3.87
C TYR A 117 -2.44 12.61 3.29
N PRO A 118 -1.30 12.70 4.02
CA PRO A 118 -0.13 13.50 3.60
C PRO A 118 0.40 13.22 2.20
N LYS A 119 0.40 11.96 1.77
CA LYS A 119 0.83 11.53 0.43
C LYS A 119 -0.28 11.62 -0.62
N GLY A 120 -1.52 11.89 -0.20
CA GLY A 120 -2.68 12.03 -1.06
C GLY A 120 -2.82 13.41 -1.70
N PRO A 121 -3.87 13.61 -2.52
CA PRO A 121 -4.10 14.86 -3.22
C PRO A 121 -4.21 16.07 -2.29
N ARG A 122 -4.81 15.90 -1.09
CA ARG A 122 -5.09 16.97 -0.12
C ARG A 122 -5.63 18.22 -0.81
N ILE A 123 -6.55 18.00 -1.76
CA ILE A 123 -6.84 18.96 -2.83
C ILE A 123 -7.31 20.32 -2.28
N ARG A 124 -8.12 20.32 -1.21
CA ARG A 124 -8.55 21.53 -0.52
C ARG A 124 -7.38 22.31 0.10
N HIS A 125 -6.44 21.61 0.76
CA HIS A 125 -5.28 22.24 1.39
C HIS A 125 -4.36 22.85 0.32
N ARG A 126 -4.05 22.09 -0.72
CA ARG A 126 -3.10 22.52 -1.76
C ARG A 126 -3.64 23.70 -2.57
N ILE A 127 -4.94 23.73 -2.87
CA ILE A 127 -5.59 24.87 -3.53
C ILE A 127 -5.53 26.13 -2.66
N SER A 128 -5.82 26.06 -1.37
CA SER A 128 -5.76 27.26 -0.51
C SER A 128 -4.35 27.80 -0.28
N HIS A 129 -3.33 26.95 -0.39
CA HIS A 129 -1.93 27.36 -0.30
C HIS A 129 -1.36 27.81 -1.65
N GLY A 130 -2.16 27.77 -2.73
CA GLY A 130 -1.69 28.12 -4.08
C GLY A 130 -0.68 27.14 -4.66
N GLU A 131 -0.61 25.90 -4.15
CA GLU A 131 0.29 24.85 -4.66
C GLU A 131 -0.21 24.19 -5.95
N VAL A 132 -1.49 24.41 -6.28
CA VAL A 132 -2.17 23.85 -7.46
C VAL A 132 -2.97 24.98 -8.11
N ASP A 133 -2.87 25.07 -9.43
CA ASP A 133 -3.62 26.01 -10.27
C ASP A 133 -4.42 25.27 -11.36
N GLU A 134 -5.15 26.02 -12.19
CA GLU A 134 -5.97 25.47 -13.29
C GLU A 134 -5.17 24.63 -14.29
N GLN A 135 -3.92 25.02 -14.59
CA GLN A 135 -3.10 24.35 -15.61
C GLN A 135 -2.53 23.03 -15.08
N HIS A 136 -2.27 22.96 -13.78
CA HIS A 136 -1.59 21.83 -13.15
C HIS A 136 -2.56 20.88 -12.42
N CYS A 137 -3.82 21.26 -12.22
CA CYS A 137 -4.81 20.40 -11.59
C CYS A 137 -5.32 19.32 -12.57
N PRO A 138 -5.04 18.03 -12.33
CA PRO A 138 -5.55 16.98 -13.21
C PRO A 138 -7.08 16.90 -13.15
N ILE A 139 -7.73 16.78 -14.31
CA ILE A 139 -9.19 16.69 -14.43
C ILE A 139 -9.79 15.54 -13.60
N TYR A 140 -9.06 14.44 -13.44
CA TYR A 140 -9.53 13.30 -12.64
C TYR A 140 -9.68 13.64 -11.14
N LEU A 141 -8.89 14.59 -10.62
CA LEU A 141 -9.04 15.07 -9.23
C LEU A 141 -10.27 15.96 -9.10
N ILE A 142 -10.53 16.83 -10.08
CA ILE A 142 -11.76 17.63 -10.13
C ILE A 142 -12.98 16.69 -10.14
N ASN A 143 -12.98 15.69 -11.02
CA ASN A 143 -14.03 14.67 -11.09
C ASN A 143 -14.16 13.90 -9.76
N ALA A 144 -13.06 13.56 -9.11
CA ALA A 144 -13.09 12.87 -7.82
C ALA A 144 -13.80 13.69 -6.73
N VAL A 145 -13.54 15.01 -6.65
CA VAL A 145 -14.22 15.91 -5.72
C VAL A 145 -15.71 15.98 -6.02
N ILE A 146 -16.08 16.16 -7.28
CA ILE A 146 -17.48 16.25 -7.68
C ILE A 146 -18.24 14.96 -7.35
N VAL A 147 -17.66 13.79 -7.66
CA VAL A 147 -18.23 12.49 -7.32
C VAL A 147 -18.35 12.32 -5.80
N ALA A 148 -17.37 12.79 -5.03
CA ALA A 148 -17.45 12.80 -3.57
C ALA A 148 -18.65 13.62 -3.09
N VAL A 149 -18.82 14.83 -3.62
CA VAL A 149 -19.89 15.75 -3.23
C VAL A 149 -21.26 15.19 -3.58
N ILE A 150 -21.46 14.77 -4.83
CA ILE A 150 -22.74 14.19 -5.27
C ILE A 150 -23.08 12.97 -4.42
N GLY A 151 -22.11 12.09 -4.17
CA GLY A 151 -22.30 10.92 -3.35
C GLY A 151 -22.66 11.25 -1.89
N VAL A 152 -21.98 12.21 -1.28
CA VAL A 152 -22.30 12.68 0.08
C VAL A 152 -23.71 13.28 0.11
N LEU A 153 -24.06 14.17 -0.84
CA LEU A 153 -25.40 14.75 -0.95
C LEU A 153 -26.46 13.66 -1.05
N ALA A 154 -26.25 12.64 -1.88
CA ALA A 154 -27.17 11.51 -2.02
C ALA A 154 -27.33 10.71 -0.71
N LYS A 155 -26.25 10.48 0.04
CA LYS A 155 -26.30 9.75 1.34
C LYS A 155 -27.06 10.52 2.43
N VAL A 156 -27.05 11.85 2.37
CA VAL A 156 -27.67 12.70 3.41
C VAL A 156 -29.08 13.16 3.03
N SER A 157 -29.46 12.99 1.76
CA SER A 157 -30.82 13.14 1.29
C SER A 157 -31.68 11.94 1.70
N SER A 158 -32.94 12.16 2.05
CA SER A 158 -33.90 11.12 2.45
C SER A 158 -34.33 10.16 1.33
N HIS A 159 -33.60 10.11 0.22
CA HIS A 159 -33.88 9.29 -0.94
C HIS A 159 -32.70 8.36 -1.22
N GLU A 160 -32.90 7.08 -0.93
CA GLU A 160 -32.02 5.98 -1.32
C GLU A 160 -32.02 5.81 -2.84
N GLN A 161 -31.36 6.71 -3.57
CA GLN A 161 -31.01 6.47 -4.95
C GLN A 161 -29.52 6.14 -5.01
N SER A 162 -29.23 4.84 -5.01
CA SER A 162 -27.92 4.32 -5.41
C SER A 162 -27.65 4.72 -6.86
N SER A 163 -26.97 5.85 -7.07
CA SER A 163 -26.57 6.31 -8.40
C SER A 163 -25.44 5.44 -8.97
N SER A 164 -25.22 5.54 -10.28
CA SER A 164 -24.03 4.96 -10.93
C SER A 164 -22.72 5.45 -10.29
N LEU A 165 -22.72 6.65 -9.70
CA LEU A 165 -21.58 7.24 -8.99
C LEU A 165 -21.32 6.59 -7.64
N ASP A 166 -22.35 6.12 -6.92
CA ASP A 166 -22.15 5.36 -5.67
C ASP A 166 -21.34 4.09 -5.97
N ARG A 167 -21.63 3.39 -7.08
CA ARG A 167 -20.84 2.21 -7.50
C ARG A 167 -19.35 2.53 -7.69
N ILE A 168 -18.99 3.73 -8.15
CA ILE A 168 -17.59 4.14 -8.30
C ILE A 168 -16.89 4.16 -6.94
N ILE A 169 -17.56 4.71 -5.92
CA ILE A 169 -17.00 4.79 -4.56
C ILE A 169 -17.05 3.43 -3.85
N GLN A 170 -18.09 2.61 -4.06
CA GLN A 170 -18.16 1.27 -3.47
C GLN A 170 -17.00 0.37 -3.92
N HIS A 171 -16.52 0.53 -5.15
CA HIS A 171 -15.37 -0.20 -5.69
C HIS A 171 -14.04 0.55 -5.51
N TYR A 172 -14.03 1.65 -4.77
CA TYR A 172 -12.80 2.38 -4.51
C TYR A 172 -11.84 1.56 -3.63
N GLU A 173 -10.57 1.58 -4.03
CA GLU A 173 -9.45 1.04 -3.27
C GLU A 173 -8.55 2.19 -2.78
N PRO A 174 -8.16 2.21 -1.50
CA PRO A 174 -7.29 3.25 -0.97
C PRO A 174 -5.93 3.29 -1.69
N GLN A 175 -5.55 4.48 -2.12
CA GLN A 175 -4.32 4.76 -2.85
C GLN A 175 -3.26 5.43 -1.99
N PHE A 176 -3.63 6.17 -0.95
CA PHE A 176 -2.68 6.97 -0.19
C PHE A 176 -2.54 6.55 1.27
N HIS A 177 -3.38 5.62 1.74
CA HIS A 177 -3.23 5.02 3.06
C HIS A 177 -1.94 4.17 3.16
N PRO A 178 -1.13 4.33 4.24
CA PRO A 178 0.15 3.61 4.38
C PRO A 178 0.03 2.09 4.35
N VAL A 179 -1.10 1.53 4.80
CA VAL A 179 -1.32 0.09 4.79
C VAL A 179 -1.56 -0.43 3.36
N ASP A 180 -2.33 0.27 2.54
CA ASP A 180 -2.52 -0.13 1.12
C ASP A 180 -1.26 0.12 0.30
N GLU A 181 -0.50 1.16 0.62
CA GLU A 181 0.82 1.36 0.04
C GLU A 181 1.74 0.17 0.36
N LEU A 182 1.65 -0.38 1.59
CA LEU A 182 2.39 -1.59 1.95
C LEU A 182 1.94 -2.81 1.14
N ARG A 183 0.63 -3.02 0.97
CA ARG A 183 0.09 -4.10 0.12
C ARG A 183 0.69 -4.03 -1.29
N ARG A 184 0.69 -2.85 -1.91
CA ARG A 184 1.25 -2.65 -3.26
C ARG A 184 2.76 -2.88 -3.29
N LYS A 185 3.51 -2.45 -2.26
CA LYS A 185 4.95 -2.75 -2.16
C LYS A 185 5.22 -4.25 -2.10
N TYR A 186 4.44 -5.01 -1.33
CA TYR A 186 4.53 -6.47 -1.33
C TYR A 186 4.25 -7.08 -2.70
N GLN A 187 3.22 -6.61 -3.41
CA GLN A 187 2.91 -7.08 -4.76
C GLN A 187 4.04 -6.77 -5.74
N SER A 188 4.58 -5.55 -5.70
CA SER A 188 5.73 -5.12 -6.52
C SER A 188 6.94 -6.00 -6.24
N PHE A 189 7.30 -6.20 -4.98
CA PHE A 189 8.42 -7.03 -4.58
C PHE A 189 8.30 -8.48 -5.06
N LEU A 190 7.11 -9.09 -4.92
CA LEU A 190 6.87 -10.44 -5.46
C LEU A 190 7.05 -10.48 -6.98
N SER A 191 6.60 -9.44 -7.69
CA SER A 191 6.79 -9.35 -9.14
C SER A 191 8.27 -9.20 -9.52
N SER A 192 9.04 -8.35 -8.82
CA SER A 192 10.48 -8.19 -9.01
C SER A 192 11.19 -9.52 -8.80
N LEU A 193 10.87 -10.23 -7.72
CA LEU A 193 11.52 -11.49 -7.39
C LEU A 193 11.21 -12.61 -8.40
N ARG A 194 9.99 -12.67 -8.94
CA ARG A 194 9.63 -13.63 -10.00
C ARG A 194 10.53 -13.50 -11.23
N THR A 195 10.94 -12.28 -11.57
CA THR A 195 11.85 -12.07 -12.71
C THR A 195 13.25 -12.64 -12.47
N LEU A 196 13.68 -12.76 -11.19
CA LEU A 196 14.94 -13.40 -10.82
C LEU A 196 14.87 -14.94 -10.78
N GLU A 197 13.75 -15.54 -10.37
CA GLU A 197 13.61 -17.02 -10.40
C GLU A 197 13.69 -17.56 -11.84
N ALA A 198 13.11 -16.82 -12.79
CA ALA A 198 13.15 -17.18 -14.20
C ALA A 198 14.54 -16.99 -14.86
N TRP A 199 15.55 -16.54 -14.11
CA TRP A 199 16.88 -16.32 -14.67
C TRP A 199 17.53 -17.67 -15.02
N PRO A 200 17.95 -17.87 -16.28
CA PRO A 200 18.59 -19.12 -16.69
C PRO A 200 19.89 -19.26 -15.91
N THR A 201 19.90 -20.16 -14.92
CA THR A 201 21.14 -20.67 -14.33
C THR A 201 21.97 -21.18 -15.51
N ILE A 202 23.04 -20.45 -15.87
CA ILE A 202 23.80 -20.69 -17.10
C ILE A 202 24.12 -22.18 -17.20
N ALA A 203 23.42 -22.89 -18.08
CA ALA A 203 23.44 -24.34 -18.25
C ALA A 203 24.80 -24.88 -18.79
N GLY A 204 25.87 -24.10 -18.65
CA GLY A 204 27.24 -24.46 -19.06
C GLY A 204 28.32 -24.09 -18.04
N TYR A 205 28.02 -23.38 -16.95
CA TYR A 205 28.98 -23.10 -15.88
C TYR A 205 28.94 -24.15 -14.76
N SER A 206 28.90 -25.41 -15.16
CA SER A 206 29.16 -26.56 -14.31
C SER A 206 30.66 -26.86 -14.32
N ARG A 207 31.43 -26.11 -13.54
CA ARG A 207 32.72 -26.61 -13.03
C ARG A 207 32.70 -26.53 -11.51
N SER A 208 32.39 -27.70 -10.94
CA SER A 208 32.51 -28.06 -9.53
C SER A 208 31.78 -27.16 -8.53
N ILE A 209 30.46 -27.31 -8.44
CA ILE A 209 29.77 -27.11 -7.16
C ILE A 209 29.48 -28.50 -6.61
N ARG A 210 30.38 -29.00 -5.74
CA ARG A 210 30.09 -30.17 -4.89
C ARG A 210 29.03 -29.77 -3.86
N THR A 211 27.77 -29.73 -4.27
CA THR A 211 26.60 -29.83 -3.39
C THR A 211 25.43 -30.45 -4.14
N GLU A 212 25.63 -31.57 -4.84
CA GLU A 212 24.52 -32.33 -5.44
C GLU A 212 23.53 -32.83 -4.37
N GLU A 213 23.99 -33.08 -3.15
CA GLU A 213 23.13 -33.55 -2.05
C GLU A 213 22.25 -32.44 -1.43
N ALA A 214 22.60 -31.16 -1.60
CA ALA A 214 21.78 -30.03 -1.15
C ALA A 214 20.89 -29.47 -2.28
N PHE A 215 21.34 -29.55 -3.53
CA PHE A 215 20.59 -29.08 -4.71
C PHE A 215 19.50 -30.07 -5.14
N SER A 216 19.78 -31.38 -5.14
CA SER A 216 18.77 -32.38 -5.54
C SER A 216 17.61 -32.46 -4.54
N ALA A 217 17.85 -32.29 -3.25
CA ALA A 217 16.77 -32.29 -2.24
C ALA A 217 15.88 -31.04 -2.28
N ALA A 218 16.36 -29.91 -2.79
CA ALA A 218 15.60 -28.66 -2.90
C ALA A 218 14.83 -28.55 -4.23
N PHE A 219 15.31 -29.21 -5.29
CA PHE A 219 14.68 -29.16 -6.62
C PHE A 219 13.80 -30.38 -6.90
N CYS A 220 14.16 -31.59 -6.45
CA CYS A 220 13.35 -32.80 -6.65
C CYS A 220 12.08 -32.84 -5.78
N ALA A 221 11.93 -31.92 -4.81
CA ALA A 221 10.66 -31.71 -4.09
C ALA A 221 9.71 -30.74 -4.83
N VAL A 222 10.17 -30.07 -5.90
CA VAL A 222 9.37 -29.10 -6.67
C VAL A 222 8.89 -29.67 -8.01
N ASP A 223 9.46 -30.79 -8.47
CA ASP A 223 9.17 -31.32 -9.82
C ASP A 223 8.46 -32.68 -9.85
N ASN A 224 7.78 -33.06 -8.76
CA ASN A 224 6.88 -34.21 -8.75
C ASN A 224 5.43 -33.75 -8.60
N GLY A 225 4.88 -33.14 -9.67
CA GLY A 225 3.45 -33.24 -9.96
C GLY A 225 2.51 -32.13 -9.48
N ALA A 226 3.00 -30.94 -9.13
CA ALA A 226 2.13 -29.77 -8.97
C ALA A 226 2.84 -28.49 -9.41
N GLY A 227 2.53 -28.00 -10.62
CA GLY A 227 2.92 -26.69 -11.12
C GLY A 227 2.25 -25.53 -10.37
N SER A 228 2.41 -25.46 -9.05
CA SER A 228 1.96 -24.37 -8.17
C SER A 228 3.12 -23.88 -7.31
N SER A 229 3.98 -23.07 -7.93
CA SER A 229 5.18 -22.46 -7.33
C SER A 229 4.90 -21.82 -5.97
N TRP A 230 5.88 -21.81 -5.07
CA TRP A 230 5.87 -21.05 -3.80
C TRP A 230 5.48 -19.57 -3.99
N PHE A 231 5.72 -18.99 -5.16
CA PHE A 231 5.21 -17.69 -5.54
C PHE A 231 3.69 -17.61 -5.64
N ALA A 232 3.03 -18.70 -6.04
CA ALA A 232 1.59 -18.83 -6.02
C ALA A 232 1.10 -18.89 -4.57
N MET A 233 1.77 -19.64 -3.68
CA MET A 233 1.46 -19.65 -2.25
C MET A 233 1.58 -18.25 -1.63
N LEU A 234 2.65 -17.51 -1.92
CA LEU A 234 2.82 -16.14 -1.42
C LEU A 234 1.84 -15.15 -2.04
N GLY A 235 1.56 -15.30 -3.33
CA GLY A 235 0.54 -14.51 -4.02
C GLY A 235 -0.85 -14.72 -3.42
N ASN A 236 -1.21 -15.96 -3.10
CA ASN A 236 -2.46 -16.31 -2.43
C ASN A 236 -2.46 -15.77 -0.99
N THR A 237 -1.38 -15.97 -0.24
CA THR A 237 -1.25 -15.44 1.14
C THR A 237 -1.44 -13.92 1.18
N LEU A 238 -0.85 -13.20 0.22
CA LEU A 238 -0.99 -11.74 0.13
C LEU A 238 -2.41 -11.32 -0.31
N ARG A 239 -3.04 -12.08 -1.20
CA ARG A 239 -4.42 -11.85 -1.65
C ARG A 239 -5.42 -12.05 -0.52
N ASP A 240 -5.25 -13.11 0.25
CA ASP A 240 -6.15 -13.52 1.33
C ASP A 240 -5.87 -12.76 2.64
N CYS A 241 -4.75 -12.03 2.70
CA CYS A 241 -4.42 -11.16 3.82
C CYS A 241 -5.37 -9.95 3.85
N PRO A 242 -6.16 -9.77 4.93
CA PRO A 242 -6.89 -8.52 5.11
C PRO A 242 -5.88 -7.41 5.37
N PHE A 243 -6.00 -6.32 4.62
CA PHE A 243 -5.35 -5.06 4.97
C PHE A 243 -6.46 -4.08 5.29
N GLU A 244 -6.72 -3.91 6.57
CA GLU A 244 -7.68 -2.92 7.04
C GLU A 244 -7.01 -1.56 7.08
N SER A 245 -7.71 -0.54 6.60
CA SER A 245 -7.14 0.80 6.39
C SER A 245 -7.90 1.92 7.06
N LEU A 246 -9.18 1.72 7.37
CA LEU A 246 -9.96 2.74 8.04
C LEU A 246 -9.61 2.78 9.53
N TYR A 247 -9.33 3.97 10.05
CA TYR A 247 -9.12 4.24 11.48
C TYR A 247 -8.07 3.36 12.16
N ARG A 248 -6.96 3.09 11.47
CA ARG A 248 -5.85 2.33 12.06
C ARG A 248 -5.20 3.12 13.19
N PRO A 249 -4.98 2.50 14.36
CA PRO A 249 -4.44 3.20 15.52
C PRO A 249 -2.99 3.63 15.32
N ALA A 250 -2.62 4.73 15.98
CA ALA A 250 -1.29 5.32 15.87
C ALA A 250 -0.17 4.37 16.35
N SER A 251 -0.48 3.40 17.22
CA SER A 251 0.46 2.37 17.68
C SER A 251 0.98 1.46 16.56
N GLU A 252 0.26 1.33 15.43
CA GLU A 252 0.71 0.56 14.26
C GLU A 252 1.72 1.32 13.39
N CYS A 253 1.66 2.66 13.40
CA CYS A 253 2.44 3.50 12.50
C CYS A 253 3.96 3.20 12.52
N PRO A 254 4.62 3.01 13.68
CA PRO A 254 6.04 2.66 13.72
C PRO A 254 6.35 1.30 13.07
N VAL A 255 5.47 0.31 13.25
CA VAL A 255 5.61 -1.02 12.62
C VAL A 255 5.50 -0.91 11.11
N THR A 256 4.42 -0.28 10.64
CA THR A 256 4.17 -0.09 9.20
C THR A 256 5.34 0.64 8.53
N LYS A 257 5.85 1.74 9.13
CA LYS A 257 7.01 2.48 8.60
C LYS A 257 8.28 1.63 8.50
N LEU A 258 8.56 0.80 9.50
CA LEU A 258 9.73 -0.09 9.47
C LEU A 258 9.58 -1.18 8.41
N ILE A 259 8.39 -1.77 8.27
CA ILE A 259 8.14 -2.78 7.24
C ILE A 259 8.29 -2.18 5.85
N HIS A 260 7.71 -1.00 5.59
CA HIS A 260 7.93 -0.25 4.35
C HIS A 260 9.42 -0.14 4.01
N SER A 261 10.21 0.31 4.99
CA SER A 261 11.66 0.49 4.81
C SER A 261 12.38 -0.83 4.56
N ILE A 262 11.96 -1.93 5.20
CA ILE A 262 12.52 -3.27 4.98
C ILE A 262 12.26 -3.72 3.54
N ILE A 263 11.01 -3.62 3.08
CA ILE A 263 10.62 -4.04 1.73
C ILE A 263 11.33 -3.20 0.67
N ASP A 264 11.47 -1.88 0.88
CA ASP A 264 12.21 -1.01 -0.05
C ASP A 264 13.68 -1.40 -0.19
N ASN A 265 14.35 -1.74 0.92
CA ASN A 265 15.76 -2.15 0.86
C ASN A 265 15.93 -3.59 0.34
N ALA A 266 14.96 -4.48 0.61
CA ALA A 266 14.94 -5.81 0.03
C ALA A 266 14.72 -5.75 -1.49
N ASP A 267 13.75 -4.96 -1.97
CA ASP A 267 13.49 -4.76 -3.40
C ASP A 267 14.68 -4.10 -4.11
N LEU A 268 15.33 -3.10 -3.48
CA LEU A 268 16.57 -2.53 -4.00
C LEU A 268 17.65 -3.60 -4.23
N SER A 269 17.78 -4.56 -3.30
CA SER A 269 18.74 -5.64 -3.46
C SER A 269 18.37 -6.62 -4.60
N VAL A 270 17.08 -6.88 -4.82
CA VAL A 270 16.55 -7.66 -5.95
C VAL A 270 16.89 -6.96 -7.27
N VAL A 271 16.60 -5.66 -7.37
CA VAL A 271 16.86 -4.84 -8.56
C VAL A 271 18.35 -4.78 -8.88
N ASN A 272 19.20 -4.49 -7.88
CA ASN A 272 20.66 -4.42 -8.07
C ASN A 272 21.23 -5.74 -8.60
N ILE A 273 20.75 -6.87 -8.09
CA ILE A 273 21.21 -8.20 -8.49
C ILE A 273 20.70 -8.58 -9.86
N GLY A 274 19.43 -8.29 -10.16
CA GLY A 274 18.87 -8.49 -11.49
C GLY A 274 19.61 -7.70 -12.55
N GLU A 275 19.93 -6.44 -12.27
CA GLU A 275 20.68 -5.60 -13.19
C GLU A 275 22.12 -6.11 -13.39
N PHE A 276 22.79 -6.55 -12.31
CA PHE A 276 24.11 -7.18 -12.44
C PHE A 276 24.05 -8.44 -13.30
N LEU A 277 23.10 -9.34 -13.05
CA LEU A 277 22.92 -10.57 -13.84
C LEU A 277 22.66 -10.25 -15.32
N ARG A 278 21.80 -9.26 -15.59
CA ARG A 278 21.44 -8.82 -16.95
C ARG A 278 22.63 -8.26 -17.72
N ILE A 279 23.38 -7.34 -17.11
CA ILE A 279 24.59 -6.77 -17.71
C ILE A 279 25.57 -7.90 -18.04
N ARG A 280 25.85 -8.80 -17.09
CA ARG A 280 26.84 -9.88 -17.29
C ARG A 280 26.43 -10.89 -18.35
N HIS A 281 25.16 -11.27 -18.38
CA HIS A 281 24.63 -12.13 -19.44
C HIS A 281 24.76 -11.46 -20.82
N SER A 282 24.46 -10.16 -20.92
CA SER A 282 24.61 -9.44 -22.19
C SER A 282 26.06 -9.36 -22.67
N THR A 283 27.03 -9.20 -21.77
CA THR A 283 28.46 -9.26 -22.08
C THR A 283 28.87 -10.65 -22.57
N TYR A 284 28.44 -11.71 -21.87
CA TYR A 284 28.75 -13.07 -22.28
C TYR A 284 28.21 -13.40 -23.68
N VAL A 285 26.98 -13.01 -23.98
CA VAL A 285 26.35 -13.21 -25.30
C VAL A 285 27.09 -12.44 -26.41
N LYS A 286 27.59 -11.24 -26.13
CA LYS A 286 28.30 -10.41 -27.12
C LYS A 286 29.74 -10.84 -27.36
N ASP A 287 30.48 -11.13 -26.29
CA ASP A 287 31.93 -11.27 -26.34
C ASP A 287 32.40 -12.74 -26.29
N GLY A 288 31.46 -13.68 -26.11
CA GLY A 288 31.74 -15.12 -25.99
C GLY A 288 32.57 -15.50 -24.75
N SER A 289 32.91 -14.54 -23.89
CA SER A 289 33.74 -14.71 -22.70
C SER A 289 33.44 -13.63 -21.66
N ILE A 290 33.69 -13.94 -20.39
CA ILE A 290 33.67 -12.97 -19.29
C ILE A 290 35.12 -12.84 -18.79
N PRO A 291 35.63 -11.63 -18.52
CA PRO A 291 36.95 -11.46 -17.92
C PRO A 291 37.09 -12.29 -16.64
N ARG A 292 38.21 -13.01 -16.44
CA ARG A 292 38.41 -13.96 -15.31
C ARG A 292 38.04 -13.42 -13.93
N GLN A 293 38.33 -12.15 -13.64
CA GLN A 293 37.98 -11.53 -12.35
C GLN A 293 36.48 -11.22 -12.22
N SER A 294 35.81 -10.92 -13.34
CA SER A 294 34.36 -10.76 -13.41
C SER A 294 33.62 -12.11 -13.38
N GLU A 295 34.23 -13.17 -13.91
CA GLU A 295 33.73 -14.55 -13.87
C GLU A 295 33.62 -15.08 -12.43
N SER A 296 34.66 -14.89 -11.62
CA SER A 296 34.64 -15.27 -10.20
C SER A 296 33.51 -14.59 -9.42
N ASN A 297 33.30 -13.29 -9.64
CA ASN A 297 32.22 -12.53 -9.00
C ASN A 297 30.84 -12.97 -9.47
N TYR A 298 30.71 -13.31 -10.76
CA TYR A 298 29.48 -13.80 -11.34
C TYR A 298 29.11 -15.19 -10.81
N LEU A 299 30.08 -16.11 -10.72
CA LEU A 299 29.86 -17.44 -10.13
C LEU A 299 29.54 -17.39 -8.64
N SER A 300 30.22 -16.51 -7.90
CA SER A 300 29.92 -16.28 -6.48
C SER A 300 28.49 -15.81 -6.28
N LEU A 301 27.97 -14.95 -7.16
CA LEU A 301 26.59 -14.51 -7.11
C LEU A 301 25.60 -15.64 -7.44
N ILE A 302 25.87 -16.45 -8.47
CA ILE A 302 25.02 -17.61 -8.80
C ILE A 302 24.91 -18.54 -7.59
N GLN A 303 26.01 -18.81 -6.90
CA GLN A 303 26.01 -19.63 -5.68
C GLN A 303 25.26 -18.97 -4.52
N LEU A 304 25.26 -17.63 -4.44
CA LEU A 304 24.56 -16.85 -3.42
C LEU A 304 23.05 -16.71 -3.70
N LEU A 305 22.60 -16.91 -4.94
CA LEU A 305 21.23 -16.63 -5.34
C LEU A 305 20.19 -17.48 -4.57
N PRO A 306 20.35 -18.81 -4.40
CA PRO A 306 19.39 -19.61 -3.63
C PRO A 306 19.20 -19.16 -2.17
N PRO A 307 20.26 -18.99 -1.33
CA PRO A 307 20.06 -18.53 0.05
C PRO A 307 19.54 -17.09 0.13
N LEU A 308 19.80 -16.27 -0.88
CA LEU A 308 19.26 -14.91 -0.94
C LEU A 308 17.77 -14.90 -1.27
N ILE A 309 17.32 -15.72 -2.23
CA ILE A 309 15.90 -15.93 -2.51
C ILE A 309 15.18 -16.41 -1.26
N GLN A 310 15.75 -17.40 -0.56
CA GLN A 310 15.18 -17.87 0.70
C GLN A 310 15.07 -16.74 1.74
N ALA A 311 16.10 -15.93 1.92
CA ALA A 311 16.09 -14.81 2.88
C ALA A 311 15.04 -13.74 2.55
N TRP A 312 14.87 -13.40 1.27
CA TRP A 312 13.80 -12.52 0.80
C TRP A 312 12.42 -13.07 1.15
N MET A 313 12.21 -14.37 0.95
CA MET A 313 10.93 -15.04 1.21
C MET A 313 10.61 -15.14 2.69
N GLU A 314 11.59 -15.50 3.50
CA GLU A 314 11.42 -15.50 4.95
C GLU A 314 11.13 -14.09 5.48
N THR A 315 11.82 -13.07 4.97
CA THR A 315 11.54 -11.68 5.34
C THR A 315 10.11 -11.27 4.96
N PHE A 316 9.68 -11.60 3.74
CA PHE A 316 8.33 -11.32 3.27
C PHE A 316 7.28 -11.93 4.21
N LEU A 317 7.37 -13.23 4.47
CA LEU A 317 6.41 -13.96 5.30
C LEU A 317 6.41 -13.46 6.75
N GLN A 318 7.60 -13.23 7.33
CA GLN A 318 7.73 -12.80 8.72
C GLN A 318 7.19 -11.38 8.92
N THR A 319 7.46 -10.47 7.98
CA THR A 319 6.92 -9.10 8.05
C THR A 319 5.42 -9.07 7.81
N LEU A 320 4.90 -9.86 6.86
CA LEU A 320 3.46 -9.94 6.60
C LEU A 320 2.71 -10.54 7.80
N TRP A 321 3.25 -11.61 8.40
CA TRP A 321 2.70 -12.20 9.62
C TRP A 321 2.68 -11.20 10.78
N LEU A 322 3.80 -10.50 11.00
CA LEU A 322 3.90 -9.51 12.07
C LEU A 322 2.92 -8.34 11.85
N PHE A 323 2.80 -7.89 10.61
CA PHE A 323 1.84 -6.86 10.22
C PHE A 323 0.40 -7.28 10.57
N GLN A 324 -0.03 -8.48 10.16
CA GLN A 324 -1.35 -9.01 10.51
C GLN A 324 -1.56 -9.12 12.01
N ARG A 325 -0.52 -9.54 12.75
CA ARG A 325 -0.59 -9.67 14.22
C ARG A 325 -0.86 -8.31 14.86
N VAL A 326 -0.14 -7.28 14.42
CA VAL A 326 -0.29 -5.91 14.90
C VAL A 326 -1.64 -5.32 14.48
N GLN A 327 -2.16 -5.66 13.30
CA GLN A 327 -3.51 -5.23 12.91
C GLN A 327 -4.61 -5.83 13.79
N ARG A 328 -4.43 -7.07 14.27
CA ARG A 328 -5.41 -7.72 15.16
C ARG A 328 -5.31 -7.22 16.59
N GLU A 329 -4.10 -6.95 17.07
CA GLU A 329 -3.82 -6.48 18.42
C GLU A 329 -2.82 -5.31 18.36
N PRO A 330 -3.32 -4.07 18.16
CA PRO A 330 -2.45 -2.90 17.99
C PRO A 330 -1.63 -2.55 19.23
N ASP A 331 -2.18 -2.82 20.41
CA ASP A 331 -1.52 -2.58 21.71
C ASP A 331 -0.89 -3.86 22.25
N HIS A 332 -0.25 -4.65 21.36
CA HIS A 332 0.36 -5.93 21.71
C HIS A 332 1.46 -5.77 22.79
N PRO A 333 1.50 -6.62 23.84
CA PRO A 333 2.46 -6.50 24.94
C PRO A 333 3.92 -6.63 24.50
N GLU A 334 4.17 -7.36 23.41
CA GLU A 334 5.52 -7.52 22.83
C GLU A 334 5.89 -6.47 21.77
N MET A 335 5.12 -5.38 21.61
CA MET A 335 5.36 -4.35 20.59
C MET A 335 6.82 -3.84 20.58
N ALA A 336 7.40 -3.58 21.76
CA ALA A 336 8.79 -3.15 21.86
C ALA A 336 9.79 -4.18 21.29
N ARG A 337 9.51 -5.48 21.48
CA ARG A 337 10.33 -6.57 20.92
C ARG A 337 10.18 -6.65 19.42
N PHE A 338 8.97 -6.45 18.90
CA PHE A 338 8.68 -6.40 17.46
C PHE A 338 9.42 -5.27 16.78
N LEU A 339 9.37 -4.05 17.33
CA LEU A 339 10.10 -2.90 16.80
C LEU A 339 11.61 -3.12 16.83
N THR A 340 12.13 -3.74 17.89
CA THR A 340 13.56 -4.08 17.99
C THR A 340 13.97 -5.09 16.92
N TRP A 341 13.16 -6.12 16.70
CA TRP A 341 13.39 -7.11 15.65
C TRP A 341 13.34 -6.48 14.26
N LEU A 342 12.31 -5.68 13.96
CA LEU A 342 12.17 -4.96 12.69
C LEU A 342 13.36 -4.06 12.39
N ARG A 343 13.88 -3.32 13.39
CA ARG A 343 15.08 -2.49 13.21
C ARG A 343 16.32 -3.31 12.86
N LYS A 344 16.49 -4.49 13.47
CA LYS A 344 17.59 -5.41 13.13
C LYS A 344 17.44 -5.96 11.71
N THR A 345 16.24 -6.39 11.34
CA THR A 345 15.92 -6.85 9.98
C THR A 345 16.14 -5.74 8.94
N LEU A 346 15.73 -4.51 9.24
CA LEU A 346 15.99 -3.33 8.41
C LEU A 346 17.49 -3.09 8.23
N GLN A 347 18.26 -3.17 9.30
CA GLN A 347 19.71 -3.01 9.23
C GLN A 347 20.36 -4.05 8.31
N VAL A 348 19.89 -5.31 8.34
CA VAL A 348 20.36 -6.34 7.41
C VAL A 348 20.09 -5.90 5.97
N TRP A 349 18.85 -5.59 5.62
CA TRP A 349 18.48 -5.26 4.24
C TRP A 349 19.11 -3.96 3.73
N GLN A 350 19.28 -2.95 4.58
CA GLN A 350 20.05 -1.75 4.23
C GLN A 350 21.49 -2.07 3.85
N ASN A 351 22.14 -2.98 4.56
CA ASN A 351 23.51 -3.39 4.23
C ASN A 351 23.55 -4.28 2.99
N VAL A 352 22.63 -5.23 2.86
CA VAL A 352 22.53 -6.09 1.68
C VAL A 352 22.31 -5.26 0.41
N GLY A 353 21.36 -4.32 0.41
CA GLY A 353 21.11 -3.42 -0.72
C GLY A 353 22.33 -2.56 -1.08
N LYS A 354 23.07 -2.05 -0.10
CA LYS A 354 24.33 -1.30 -0.33
C LYS A 354 25.46 -2.18 -0.87
N LEU A 355 25.56 -3.43 -0.41
CA LEU A 355 26.62 -4.36 -0.78
C LEU A 355 26.37 -5.01 -2.14
N SER A 356 25.10 -5.13 -2.56
CA SER A 356 24.70 -5.67 -3.85
C SER A 356 24.72 -4.65 -4.99
N ALA A 357 24.95 -3.36 -4.70
CA ALA A 357 25.05 -2.34 -5.73
C ALA A 357 26.17 -2.67 -6.73
N SER A 358 25.94 -2.32 -8.00
CA SER A 358 26.78 -2.70 -9.14
C SER A 358 28.25 -2.28 -9.02
N TYR A 359 28.54 -1.21 -8.27
CA TYR A 359 29.91 -0.73 -8.01
C TYR A 359 30.62 -1.46 -6.85
N ARG A 360 29.91 -2.29 -6.08
CA ARG A 360 30.44 -2.92 -4.86
C ARG A 360 30.48 -4.44 -4.93
N ASN A 361 29.35 -5.09 -5.26
CA ASN A 361 29.23 -6.55 -5.44
C ASN A 361 29.97 -7.40 -4.39
N ASP A 362 29.85 -7.07 -3.11
CA ASP A 362 30.61 -7.72 -2.02
C ASP A 362 29.81 -8.90 -1.43
N TRP A 363 29.75 -9.98 -2.20
CA TRP A 363 28.94 -11.17 -1.92
C TRP A 363 29.26 -11.89 -0.60
N PRO A 364 30.53 -12.04 -0.18
CA PRO A 364 30.83 -12.64 1.12
C PRO A 364 30.26 -11.82 2.29
N LYS A 365 30.31 -10.49 2.21
CA LYS A 365 29.68 -9.63 3.22
C LYS A 365 28.16 -9.71 3.16
N VAL A 366 27.56 -9.81 1.96
CA VAL A 366 26.11 -10.06 1.84
C VAL A 366 25.72 -11.30 2.64
N LEU A 367 26.40 -12.44 2.42
CA LEU A 367 26.13 -13.67 3.15
C LEU A 367 26.28 -13.50 4.67
N SER A 368 27.30 -12.76 5.11
CA SER A 368 27.51 -12.46 6.54
C SER A 368 26.38 -11.65 7.17
N TRP A 369 25.71 -10.81 6.38
CA TRP A 369 24.55 -10.03 6.82
C TRP A 369 23.28 -10.87 6.81
N LEU A 370 23.08 -11.71 5.79
CA LEU A 370 21.94 -12.63 5.73
C LEU A 370 21.92 -13.59 6.93
N ALA A 371 23.09 -14.07 7.37
CA ALA A 371 23.21 -14.92 8.56
C ALA A 371 22.74 -14.27 9.87
N ARG A 372 22.51 -12.95 9.88
CA ARG A 372 21.98 -12.20 11.04
C ARG A 372 20.45 -12.12 11.05
N LEU A 373 19.78 -12.54 9.99
CA LEU A 373 18.33 -12.67 9.99
C LEU A 373 17.93 -13.73 11.02
N SER A 374 16.85 -13.44 11.74
CA SER A 374 16.30 -14.32 12.76
C SER A 374 14.77 -14.22 12.72
N PRO A 375 14.04 -15.26 13.13
CA PRO A 375 12.59 -15.20 13.17
C PRO A 375 12.09 -14.15 14.20
N PRO A 376 10.86 -13.63 14.07
CA PRO A 376 10.26 -12.71 15.03
C PRO A 376 10.25 -13.29 16.45
N PRO A 377 10.39 -12.46 17.50
CA PRO A 377 10.57 -12.90 18.88
C PRO A 377 9.25 -13.34 19.54
N THR A 378 8.54 -14.34 18.99
CA THR A 378 7.32 -14.89 19.59
C THR A 378 7.40 -16.40 19.83
N ARG A 379 6.77 -16.85 20.93
CA ARG A 379 6.64 -18.29 21.25
C ARG A 379 5.82 -19.05 20.20
N GLN A 380 4.84 -18.40 19.57
CA GLN A 380 3.98 -18.99 18.54
C GLN A 380 4.69 -19.16 17.19
N PHE A 381 5.52 -18.19 16.77
CA PHE A 381 6.34 -18.39 15.56
C PHE A 381 7.36 -19.51 15.76
N ALA A 382 7.90 -19.67 16.98
CA ALA A 382 8.75 -20.82 17.33
C ALA A 382 8.00 -22.17 17.31
N GLN A 383 6.67 -22.21 17.32
CA GLN A 383 5.86 -23.42 17.12
C GLN A 383 5.54 -23.64 15.63
N PHE A 384 5.24 -22.57 14.87
CA PHE A 384 5.04 -22.62 13.41
C PHE A 384 6.33 -23.00 12.66
N ASP A 385 7.47 -22.46 13.07
CA ASP A 385 8.78 -22.83 12.54
C ASP A 385 9.13 -24.29 12.90
N ARG A 386 8.72 -24.77 14.09
CA ARG A 386 8.86 -26.19 14.45
C ARG A 386 7.97 -27.09 13.60
N SER A 387 6.74 -26.71 13.27
CA SER A 387 5.85 -27.52 12.43
C SER A 387 6.33 -27.58 10.98
N ILE A 388 6.81 -26.47 10.42
CA ILE A 388 7.43 -26.42 9.08
C ILE A 388 8.71 -27.29 9.05
N ARG A 389 9.59 -27.17 10.05
CA ARG A 389 10.79 -28.01 10.14
C ARG A 389 10.48 -29.49 10.37
N TRP A 390 9.38 -29.81 11.06
CA TRP A 390 8.93 -31.18 11.31
C TRP A 390 8.37 -31.82 10.03
N ASN A 391 7.56 -31.09 9.25
CA ASN A 391 7.07 -31.57 7.95
C ASN A 391 8.22 -31.85 6.97
N ARG A 392 9.24 -30.97 6.90
CA ARG A 392 10.45 -31.22 6.07
C ARG A 392 11.26 -32.45 6.51
N ARG A 393 11.19 -32.85 7.78
CA ARG A 393 11.86 -34.06 8.29
C ARG A 393 11.07 -35.33 7.95
N GLN A 394 9.74 -35.27 7.95
CA GLN A 394 8.86 -36.36 7.54
C GLN A 394 8.98 -36.64 6.03
N GLU A 395 9.00 -35.60 5.20
CA GLU A 395 9.21 -35.74 3.75
C GLU A 395 10.59 -36.33 3.42
N LYS A 396 11.64 -35.92 4.14
CA LYS A 396 12.98 -36.54 4.02
C LYS A 396 13.06 -37.98 4.53
N ALA A 397 12.19 -38.38 5.45
CA ALA A 397 12.11 -39.74 5.95
C ALA A 397 11.31 -40.66 5.00
N GLN A 398 10.33 -40.11 4.28
CA GLN A 398 9.53 -40.84 3.29
C GLN A 398 10.22 -40.98 1.92
N GLY A 399 11.18 -40.12 1.58
CA GLY A 399 12.02 -40.23 0.38
C GLY A 399 13.22 -41.20 0.48
N LYS A 400 13.28 -42.06 1.50
CA LYS A 400 14.33 -43.08 1.70
C LYS A 400 13.78 -44.51 1.83
N SER A 401 12.69 -44.81 1.12
CA SER A 401 12.17 -46.17 0.93
C SER A 401 12.43 -46.62 -0.50
#